data_AF-A0A965SSL6-F1
#
_entry.id   AF-A0A965SSL6-F1
#
_cell.length_a   1.000
_cell.length_b   1.000
_cell.length_c   1.000
_cell.angle_alpha   90.00
_cell.angle_beta   90.00
_cell.angle_gamma   90.00
#
_symmetry.space_group_name_H-M   'P 1'
#
loop_
_entity.id
_entity.type
_entity.pdbx_description
1 polymer ?
#
loop_
_entity_poly.entity_id
_entity_poly.type
_entity_poly.pdbx_seq_one_letter_code
_entity_poly.pdbx_strand_id
1 'polypeptide(L)'
;MAVSSTSSSAGGGGSVASIDVAAVVEQLMTIEKKPLDTLTGAINKQKLVISDLGVIKSKVAVFQDALNDFENANSYNTVDVSYTDKSVLTATGSSGALLGNFSVTVSARASADTWTISGFTATNNSVTVADTGFAITVAGTTYNSKTPPTGVSALTASPTVTDLANWINSLDAEVAASVIQTSGSNYVLQIYGTKTGTT
;
A
#
# COMPACT_ATOMS: atom_id res chain seq x y z
N MET A 1 -72.13 -45.21 6.52
CA MET A 1 -73.46 -45.67 6.07
C MET A 1 -73.35 -46.00 4.59
N ALA A 2 -73.93 -47.12 4.18
CA ALA A 2 -73.79 -47.75 2.88
C ALA A 2 -74.57 -47.04 1.76
N VAL A 3 -74.13 -47.24 0.52
CA VAL A 3 -74.94 -47.47 -0.70
C VAL A 3 -74.05 -48.29 -1.67
N SER A 4 -74.09 -49.63 -1.65
CA SER A 4 -74.97 -50.56 -2.40
C SER A 4 -74.64 -50.74 -3.89
N SER A 5 -73.78 -51.73 -4.16
CA SER A 5 -73.82 -52.83 -5.16
C SER A 5 -74.55 -52.70 -6.50
N THR A 6 -73.88 -53.12 -7.60
CA THR A 6 -74.48 -53.94 -8.69
C THR A 6 -73.45 -54.85 -9.40
N SER A 7 -73.73 -56.16 -9.32
CA SER A 7 -73.38 -57.37 -10.10
C SER A 7 -72.34 -57.42 -11.24
N SER A 8 -71.56 -58.51 -11.17
CA SER A 8 -71.01 -59.40 -12.21
C SER A 8 -71.58 -59.33 -13.64
N SER A 9 -70.69 -59.40 -14.63
CA SER A 9 -70.80 -60.37 -15.74
C SER A 9 -69.45 -60.54 -16.47
N ALA A 10 -69.13 -61.80 -16.80
CA ALA A 10 -68.12 -62.12 -17.79
C ALA A 10 -68.64 -61.75 -19.19
N GLY A 11 -67.84 -61.07 -20.00
CA GLY A 11 -68.18 -60.76 -21.39
C GLY A 11 -67.12 -59.87 -22.04
N GLY A 12 -66.46 -60.37 -23.08
CA GLY A 12 -65.46 -59.61 -23.83
C GLY A 12 -66.04 -58.45 -24.62
N GLY A 13 -65.16 -57.48 -24.93
CA GLY A 13 -65.38 -56.48 -25.98
C GLY A 13 -65.88 -55.12 -25.49
N GLY A 14 -64.92 -54.22 -25.20
CA GLY A 14 -65.00 -52.77 -25.43
C GLY A 14 -66.11 -51.97 -24.74
N SER A 15 -65.77 -51.22 -23.68
CA SER A 15 -66.34 -49.88 -23.49
C SER A 15 -65.59 -49.05 -22.45
N VAL A 16 -65.36 -47.79 -22.83
CA VAL A 16 -65.10 -46.61 -22.01
C VAL A 16 -63.94 -46.69 -20.99
N ALA A 17 -62.74 -46.42 -21.50
CA ALA A 17 -61.67 -45.91 -20.67
C ALA A 17 -62.15 -44.63 -19.96
N SER A 18 -62.45 -44.72 -18.68
CA SER A 18 -62.40 -43.56 -17.79
C SER A 18 -60.94 -43.12 -17.79
N ILE A 19 -60.58 -42.23 -18.72
CA ILE A 19 -59.27 -41.60 -18.73
C ILE A 19 -59.15 -40.87 -17.40
N ASP A 20 -58.29 -41.38 -16.53
CA ASP A 20 -57.84 -40.65 -15.36
C ASP A 20 -56.94 -39.52 -15.87
N VAL A 21 -57.58 -38.39 -16.18
CA VAL A 21 -56.91 -37.21 -16.74
C VAL A 21 -55.84 -36.69 -15.78
N ALA A 22 -56.04 -36.84 -14.47
CA ALA A 22 -55.05 -36.43 -13.47
C ALA A 22 -53.79 -37.30 -13.56
N ALA A 23 -53.95 -38.63 -13.61
CA ALA A 23 -52.81 -39.55 -13.75
C ALA A 23 -52.08 -39.37 -15.09
N VAL A 24 -52.80 -39.13 -16.19
CA VAL A 24 -52.20 -38.91 -17.51
C VAL A 24 -51.46 -37.57 -17.59
N VAL A 25 -52.01 -36.50 -17.00
CA VAL A 25 -51.35 -35.18 -16.91
C VAL A 25 -50.11 -35.25 -16.02
N GLU A 26 -50.16 -36.00 -14.92
CA GLU A 26 -49.01 -36.19 -14.03
C GLU A 26 -47.90 -37.01 -14.72
N GLN A 27 -48.26 -38.05 -15.48
CA GLN A 27 -47.32 -38.80 -16.32
C GLN A 27 -46.72 -37.94 -17.45
N LEU A 28 -47.53 -37.09 -18.11
CA LEU A 28 -47.05 -36.14 -19.13
C LEU A 28 -46.13 -35.07 -18.54
N MET A 29 -46.48 -34.50 -17.38
CA MET A 29 -45.63 -33.56 -16.64
C MET A 29 -44.30 -34.20 -16.22
N THR A 30 -44.32 -35.47 -15.83
CA THR A 30 -43.10 -36.21 -15.48
C THR A 30 -42.20 -36.41 -16.70
N ILE A 31 -42.79 -36.69 -17.85
CA ILE A 31 -42.07 -36.83 -19.12
C ILE A 31 -41.55 -35.46 -19.61
N GLU A 32 -42.33 -34.39 -19.47
CA GLU A 32 -41.93 -33.02 -19.82
C GLU A 32 -40.82 -32.48 -18.90
N LYS A 33 -40.70 -32.96 -17.66
CA LYS A 33 -39.59 -32.62 -16.75
C LYS A 33 -38.30 -33.38 -17.03
N LYS A 34 -38.34 -34.51 -17.75
CA LYS A 34 -37.15 -35.29 -18.12
C LYS A 34 -36.05 -34.46 -18.80
N PRO A 35 -36.33 -33.59 -19.79
CA PRO A 35 -35.30 -32.72 -20.36
C PRO A 35 -34.73 -31.71 -19.35
N LEU A 36 -35.53 -31.22 -18.40
CA LEU A 36 -35.06 -30.33 -17.33
C LEU A 36 -34.05 -31.03 -16.40
N ASP A 37 -34.30 -32.28 -16.05
CA ASP A 37 -33.38 -33.08 -15.23
C ASP A 37 -32.08 -33.36 -15.98
N THR A 38 -32.15 -33.65 -17.29
CA THR A 38 -30.94 -33.82 -18.11
C THR A 38 -30.11 -32.55 -18.20
N LEU A 39 -30.75 -31.38 -18.32
CA LEU A 39 -30.06 -30.09 -18.38
C LEU A 39 -29.44 -29.74 -17.02
N THR A 40 -30.15 -30.01 -15.93
CA THR A 40 -29.65 -29.83 -14.56
C THR A 40 -28.44 -30.73 -14.29
N GLY A 41 -28.49 -31.99 -14.74
CA GLY A 41 -27.35 -32.90 -14.69
C GLY A 41 -26.14 -32.41 -15.50
N ALA A 42 -26.38 -31.88 -16.71
CA ALA A 42 -25.33 -31.29 -17.54
C ALA A 42 -24.70 -30.04 -16.89
N ILE A 43 -25.52 -29.16 -16.32
CA ILE A 43 -25.08 -27.96 -15.59
C ILE A 43 -24.21 -28.35 -14.39
N ASN A 44 -24.64 -29.34 -13.59
CA ASN A 44 -23.87 -29.79 -12.43
C ASN A 44 -22.54 -30.41 -12.84
N LYS A 45 -22.51 -31.19 -13.93
CA LYS A 45 -21.26 -31.73 -14.48
C LYS A 45 -20.31 -30.62 -14.93
N GLN A 46 -20.81 -29.60 -15.62
CA GLN A 46 -19.99 -28.44 -16.02
C GLN A 46 -19.50 -27.62 -14.84
N LYS A 47 -20.32 -27.40 -13.80
CA LYS A 47 -19.89 -26.74 -12.56
C LYS A 47 -18.75 -27.49 -11.87
N LEU A 48 -18.84 -28.82 -11.82
CA LEU A 48 -17.80 -29.67 -11.23
C LEU A 48 -16.51 -29.56 -12.03
N VAL A 49 -16.58 -29.64 -13.36
CA VAL A 49 -15.41 -29.44 -14.25
C VAL A 49 -14.80 -28.04 -14.07
N ILE A 50 -15.61 -26.98 -13.96
CA ILE A 50 -15.12 -25.62 -13.73
C ILE A 50 -14.42 -25.51 -12.38
N SER A 51 -14.98 -26.11 -11.32
CA SER A 51 -14.38 -26.15 -9.99
C SER A 51 -13.03 -26.86 -10.01
N ASP A 52 -12.96 -28.05 -10.61
CA ASP A 52 -11.73 -28.83 -10.73
C ASP A 52 -10.65 -28.09 -11.54
N LEU A 53 -11.05 -27.46 -12.66
CA LEU A 53 -10.15 -26.61 -13.44
C LEU A 53 -9.69 -25.37 -12.66
N GLY A 54 -10.55 -24.80 -11.81
CA GLY A 54 -10.20 -23.71 -10.90
C GLY A 54 -9.14 -24.12 -9.87
N VAL A 55 -9.28 -25.32 -9.30
CA VAL A 55 -8.28 -25.92 -8.40
C VAL A 55 -6.97 -26.15 -9.13
N ILE A 56 -7.00 -26.73 -10.33
CA ILE A 56 -5.80 -26.96 -11.14
C ILE A 56 -5.11 -25.62 -11.46
N LYS A 57 -5.86 -24.61 -11.91
CA LYS A 57 -5.33 -23.28 -12.19
C LYS A 57 -4.65 -22.66 -10.96
N SER A 58 -5.28 -22.78 -9.79
CA SER A 58 -4.69 -22.30 -8.54
C SER A 58 -3.38 -23.02 -8.20
N LYS A 59 -3.34 -24.35 -8.33
CA LYS A 59 -2.10 -25.12 -8.12
C LYS A 59 -1.00 -24.77 -9.11
N VAL A 60 -1.33 -24.55 -10.37
CA VAL A 60 -0.38 -24.13 -11.41
C VAL A 60 0.14 -22.72 -11.15
N ALA A 61 -0.71 -21.80 -10.66
CA ALA A 61 -0.28 -20.46 -10.28
C ALA A 61 0.72 -20.50 -9.12
N VAL A 62 0.42 -21.24 -8.04
CA VAL A 62 1.36 -21.42 -6.92
C VAL A 62 2.67 -22.06 -7.36
N PHE A 63 2.62 -23.02 -8.28
CA PHE A 63 3.82 -23.64 -8.84
C PHE A 63 4.63 -22.66 -9.69
N GLN A 64 3.97 -21.84 -10.50
CA GLN A 64 4.61 -20.78 -11.29
C GLN A 64 5.29 -19.76 -10.37
N ASP A 65 4.63 -19.34 -9.29
CA ASP A 65 5.20 -18.39 -8.33
C ASP A 65 6.47 -18.98 -7.67
N ALA A 66 6.41 -20.25 -7.25
CA ALA A 66 7.57 -20.95 -6.69
C ALA A 66 8.73 -21.10 -7.69
N LEU A 67 8.43 -21.31 -8.98
CA LEU A 67 9.45 -21.34 -10.03
C LEU A 67 10.08 -19.96 -10.27
N ASN A 68 9.27 -18.89 -10.30
CA ASN A 68 9.79 -17.53 -10.45
C ASN A 68 10.74 -17.16 -9.30
N ASP A 69 10.41 -17.56 -8.07
CA ASP A 69 11.28 -17.36 -6.90
C ASP A 69 12.59 -18.17 -7.02
N PHE A 70 12.51 -19.39 -7.56
CA PHE A 70 13.66 -20.27 -7.77
C PHE A 70 14.57 -19.84 -8.93
N GLU A 71 13.99 -19.27 -10.00
CA GLU A 71 14.74 -18.73 -11.15
C GLU A 71 15.44 -17.40 -10.82
N ASN A 72 15.03 -16.72 -9.74
CA ASN A 72 15.63 -15.46 -9.35
C ASN A 72 17.06 -15.68 -8.79
N ALA A 73 18.05 -15.47 -9.66
CA ALA A 73 19.47 -15.57 -9.32
C ALA A 73 19.90 -14.68 -8.14
N ASN A 74 19.18 -13.59 -7.87
CA ASN A 74 19.50 -12.69 -6.75
C ASN A 74 19.22 -13.36 -5.39
N SER A 75 18.28 -14.31 -5.32
CA SER A 75 17.98 -15.06 -4.09
C SER A 75 19.19 -15.87 -3.59
N TYR A 76 20.00 -16.39 -4.51
CA TYR A 76 21.19 -17.21 -4.17
C TYR A 76 22.43 -16.39 -3.81
N ASN A 77 22.44 -15.10 -4.14
CA ASN A 77 23.53 -14.18 -3.83
C ASN A 77 23.21 -13.30 -2.61
N THR A 78 22.17 -13.64 -1.84
CA THR A 78 21.83 -12.93 -0.61
C THR A 78 22.93 -13.15 0.43
N VAL A 79 23.35 -12.06 1.07
CA VAL A 79 24.39 -12.10 2.11
C VAL A 79 23.73 -11.76 3.44
N ASP A 80 23.72 -12.73 4.35
CA ASP A 80 23.31 -12.49 5.73
C ASP A 80 24.48 -11.87 6.51
N VAL A 81 24.15 -10.94 7.40
CA VAL A 81 25.14 -10.23 8.20
C VAL A 81 24.78 -10.36 9.67
N SER A 82 25.68 -10.95 10.43
CA SER A 82 25.57 -11.09 11.88
C SER A 82 26.37 -10.01 12.61
N TYR A 83 25.87 -9.57 13.77
CA TYR A 83 26.47 -8.50 14.58
C TYR A 83 26.69 -8.98 16.01
N THR A 84 27.79 -8.54 16.60
CA THR A 84 28.03 -8.74 18.03
C THR A 84 27.19 -7.77 18.88
N ASP A 85 26.98 -6.53 18.42
CA ASP A 85 26.20 -5.52 19.14
C ASP A 85 25.28 -4.72 18.19
N LYS A 86 23.98 -5.02 18.23
CA LYS A 86 22.95 -4.37 17.40
C LYS A 86 22.61 -2.95 17.87
N SER A 87 23.00 -2.55 19.08
CA SER A 87 22.71 -1.21 19.60
C SER A 87 23.63 -0.15 19.02
N VAL A 88 24.82 -0.56 18.55
CA VAL A 88 25.86 0.34 18.02
C VAL A 88 25.82 0.41 16.50
N LEU A 89 25.62 -0.72 15.81
CA LEU A 89 25.67 -0.78 14.35
C LEU A 89 24.74 -1.88 13.81
N THR A 90 24.00 -1.52 12.78
CA THR A 90 23.31 -2.47 11.90
C THR A 90 23.83 -2.26 10.48
N ALA A 91 24.15 -3.34 9.77
CA ALA A 91 24.44 -3.30 8.35
C ALA A 91 23.39 -4.11 7.58
N THR A 92 23.49 -4.12 6.25
CA THR A 92 22.77 -5.04 5.40
C THR A 92 23.71 -5.45 4.27
N GLY A 93 23.77 -6.74 3.96
CA GLY A 93 24.53 -7.24 2.83
C GLY A 93 23.68 -7.14 1.56
N SER A 94 24.18 -6.44 0.54
CA SER A 94 23.59 -6.49 -0.80
C SER A 94 24.09 -7.72 -1.56
N SER A 95 23.42 -8.06 -2.65
CA SER A 95 23.85 -9.17 -3.52
C SER A 95 25.25 -8.94 -4.06
N GLY A 96 26.17 -9.87 -3.80
CA GLY A 96 27.58 -9.75 -4.19
C GLY A 96 28.47 -9.02 -3.19
N ALA A 97 28.01 -8.77 -1.96
CA ALA A 97 28.87 -8.31 -0.89
C ALA A 97 29.98 -9.33 -0.57
N LEU A 98 31.17 -8.82 -0.20
CA LEU A 98 32.32 -9.67 0.13
C LEU A 98 32.05 -10.45 1.42
N LEU A 99 32.16 -11.77 1.34
CA LEU A 99 32.04 -12.66 2.50
C LEU A 99 33.29 -12.54 3.38
N GLY A 100 33.10 -12.21 4.65
CA GLY A 100 34.21 -12.09 5.60
C GLY A 100 33.79 -11.51 6.94
N ASN A 101 34.75 -11.48 7.87
CA ASN A 101 34.58 -10.84 9.17
C ASN A 101 35.14 -9.42 9.09
N PHE A 102 34.34 -8.44 9.53
CA PHE A 102 34.73 -7.04 9.54
C PHE A 102 34.74 -6.51 10.98
N SER A 103 35.84 -5.87 11.37
CA SER A 103 35.95 -5.19 12.67
C SER A 103 35.69 -3.70 12.48
N VAL A 104 34.56 -3.22 12.99
CA VAL A 104 34.14 -1.81 12.86
C VAL A 104 34.19 -1.13 14.23
N THR A 105 34.81 0.04 14.30
CA THR A 105 34.83 0.90 15.50
C THR A 105 34.17 2.22 15.16
N VAL A 106 33.10 2.58 15.88
CA VAL A 106 32.38 3.85 15.70
C VAL A 106 32.98 4.90 16.64
N SER A 107 33.62 5.92 16.07
CA SER A 107 34.26 7.01 16.84
C SER A 107 33.33 8.20 17.07
N ALA A 108 32.52 8.55 16.07
CA ALA A 108 31.58 9.65 16.12
C ALA A 108 30.36 9.36 15.22
N ARG A 109 29.21 9.95 15.57
CA ARG A 109 28.01 9.92 14.74
C ARG A 109 27.94 11.19 13.90
N ALA A 110 27.52 11.05 12.66
CA ALA A 110 27.15 12.21 11.86
C ALA A 110 25.92 12.88 12.50
N SER A 111 26.03 14.18 12.73
CA SER A 111 24.95 15.04 13.22
C SER A 111 24.65 16.10 12.16
N ALA A 112 23.42 16.60 12.15
CA ALA A 112 23.07 17.75 11.33
C ALA A 112 23.41 19.03 12.09
N ASP A 113 23.86 20.06 11.38
CA ASP A 113 24.04 21.37 11.96
C ASP A 113 22.68 22.00 12.27
N THR A 114 22.59 22.61 13.46
CA THR A 114 21.39 23.30 13.91
C THR A 114 21.75 24.70 14.37
N TRP A 115 21.01 25.68 13.88
CA TRP A 115 21.15 27.09 14.20
C TRP A 115 19.84 27.58 14.80
N THR A 116 19.90 28.17 15.98
CA THR A 116 18.72 28.68 16.66
C THR A 116 18.84 30.18 16.86
N ILE A 117 17.88 30.93 16.33
CA ILE A 117 17.77 32.37 16.47
C ILE A 117 16.65 32.65 17.47
N SER A 118 17.00 33.19 18.62
CA SER A 118 16.08 33.56 19.70
C SER A 118 15.73 35.04 19.70
N GLY A 119 14.66 35.42 20.41
CA GLY A 119 14.28 36.82 20.61
C GLY A 119 12.91 37.19 20.02
N PHE A 120 12.11 36.20 19.63
CA PHE A 120 10.77 36.42 19.09
C PHE A 120 9.70 36.21 20.15
N THR A 121 8.66 37.04 20.11
CA THR A 121 7.52 37.02 21.04
C THR A 121 6.22 36.50 20.41
N ALA A 122 6.22 36.31 19.09
CA ALA A 122 5.13 35.74 18.29
C ALA A 122 5.69 35.20 16.97
N THR A 123 4.94 34.32 16.29
CA THR A 123 5.31 33.76 14.98
C THR A 123 5.31 34.80 13.85
N ASN A 124 4.52 35.86 13.99
CA ASN A 124 4.43 36.98 13.07
C ASN A 124 5.30 38.18 13.49
N ASN A 125 6.23 38.00 14.44
CA ASN A 125 7.18 39.06 14.77
C ASN A 125 7.93 39.51 13.51
N SER A 126 8.06 40.82 13.30
CA SER A 126 8.83 41.35 12.19
C SER A 126 10.32 41.13 12.43
N VAL A 127 11.03 40.73 11.40
CA VAL A 127 12.47 40.55 11.37
C VAL A 127 13.06 41.68 10.54
N THR A 128 14.00 42.45 11.10
CA THR A 128 14.75 43.43 10.33
C THR A 128 15.84 42.71 9.54
N VAL A 129 15.69 42.68 8.22
CA VAL A 129 16.71 42.15 7.31
C VAL A 129 17.55 43.33 6.80
N ALA A 130 18.87 43.17 6.72
CA ALA A 130 19.75 44.18 6.15
C ALA A 130 19.40 44.47 4.68
N ASP A 131 19.78 45.63 4.15
CA ASP A 131 19.51 45.97 2.74
C ASP A 131 20.18 44.98 1.75
N THR A 132 21.22 44.28 2.19
CA THR A 132 21.88 43.19 1.46
C THR A 132 21.11 41.86 1.47
N GLY A 133 19.99 41.78 2.18
CA GLY A 133 19.24 40.54 2.36
C GLY A 133 19.80 39.63 3.46
N PHE A 134 19.04 38.57 3.77
CA PHE A 134 19.48 37.45 4.60
C PHE A 134 20.18 36.43 3.71
N ALA A 135 21.35 35.96 4.13
CA ALA A 135 22.13 34.97 3.39
C ALA A 135 22.38 33.72 4.23
N ILE A 136 22.23 32.55 3.60
CA ILE A 136 22.56 31.26 4.18
C ILE A 136 23.46 30.50 3.21
N THR A 137 24.52 29.89 3.73
CA THR A 137 25.43 29.05 2.94
C THR A 137 25.20 27.59 3.31
N VAL A 138 24.84 26.76 2.33
CA VAL A 138 24.63 25.32 2.50
C VAL A 138 25.50 24.59 1.52
N ALA A 139 26.31 23.63 2.01
CA ALA A 139 27.19 22.81 1.17
C ALA A 139 28.05 23.64 0.18
N GLY A 140 28.53 24.81 0.62
CA GLY A 140 29.33 25.74 -0.21
C GLY A 140 28.54 26.67 -1.15
N THR A 141 27.22 26.50 -1.27
CA THR A 141 26.36 27.38 -2.08
C THR A 141 25.67 28.42 -1.20
N THR A 142 25.77 29.70 -1.57
CA THR A 142 25.15 30.80 -0.81
C THR A 142 23.84 31.23 -1.45
N TYR A 143 22.77 31.24 -0.65
CA TYR A 143 21.43 31.68 -1.04
C TYR A 143 21.14 33.01 -0.38
N ASN A 144 20.61 33.97 -1.15
CA ASN A 144 20.29 35.31 -0.66
C ASN A 144 18.80 35.61 -0.81
N SER A 145 18.18 36.17 0.23
CA SER A 145 16.75 36.44 0.27
C SER A 145 16.27 37.57 -0.65
N LYS A 146 17.18 38.43 -1.14
CA LYS A 146 16.92 39.54 -2.06
C LYS A 146 17.19 39.16 -3.52
N THR A 147 18.17 38.28 -3.75
CA THR A 147 18.46 37.65 -5.04
C THR A 147 18.33 36.13 -4.94
N PRO A 148 17.11 35.61 -4.76
CA PRO A 148 16.89 34.18 -4.59
C PRO A 148 17.17 33.39 -5.89
N PRO A 149 17.43 32.07 -5.78
CA PRO A 149 17.53 31.19 -6.93
C PRO A 149 16.21 31.15 -7.72
N THR A 150 16.29 30.71 -8.98
CA THR A 150 15.12 30.60 -9.86
C THR A 150 14.04 29.71 -9.24
N GLY A 151 12.81 30.23 -9.14
CA GLY A 151 11.67 29.51 -8.55
C GLY A 151 11.38 29.88 -7.10
N VAL A 152 12.22 30.68 -6.46
CA VAL A 152 12.03 31.18 -5.09
C VAL A 152 11.73 32.68 -5.11
N SER A 153 10.73 33.11 -4.34
CA SER A 153 10.36 34.53 -4.23
C SER A 153 11.28 35.29 -3.26
N ALA A 154 11.60 36.54 -3.58
CA ALA A 154 12.42 37.38 -2.71
C ALA A 154 11.62 37.82 -1.47
N LEU A 155 12.29 37.99 -0.33
CA LEU A 155 11.68 38.56 0.88
C LEU A 155 11.47 40.06 0.71
N THR A 156 10.42 40.56 1.34
CA THR A 156 10.17 41.99 1.48
C THR A 156 11.16 42.63 2.48
N ALA A 157 11.13 43.96 2.63
CA ALA A 157 12.04 44.67 3.54
C ALA A 157 11.75 44.44 5.04
N SER A 158 10.58 43.90 5.40
CA SER A 158 10.19 43.63 6.78
C SER A 158 9.41 42.32 6.88
N PRO A 159 10.07 41.18 6.56
CA PRO A 159 9.44 39.86 6.60
C PRO A 159 9.14 39.46 8.05
N THR A 160 8.18 38.57 8.25
CA THR A 160 7.97 37.94 9.55
C THR A 160 8.93 36.76 9.76
N VAL A 161 9.08 36.29 11.00
CA VAL A 161 9.84 35.05 11.30
C VAL A 161 9.28 33.86 10.52
N THR A 162 7.96 33.82 10.33
CA THR A 162 7.28 32.79 9.54
C THR A 162 7.62 32.90 8.05
N ASP A 163 7.68 34.11 7.49
CA ASP A 163 8.08 34.32 6.10
C ASP A 163 9.53 33.88 5.86
N LEU A 164 10.41 34.16 6.82
CA LEU A 164 11.80 33.72 6.77
C LEU A 164 11.92 32.19 6.81
N ALA A 165 11.15 31.52 7.69
CA ALA A 165 11.11 30.06 7.74
C ALA A 165 10.59 29.45 6.43
N ASN A 166 9.50 30.00 5.89
CA ASN A 166 8.91 29.54 4.63
C ASN A 166 9.87 29.74 3.46
N TRP A 167 10.59 30.85 3.42
CA TRP A 167 11.59 31.09 2.39
C TRP A 167 12.73 30.09 2.46
N ILE A 168 13.28 29.81 3.65
CA ILE A 168 14.33 28.80 3.80
C ILE A 168 13.82 27.44 3.32
N ASN A 169 12.60 27.07 3.70
CA ASN A 169 11.97 25.82 3.25
C ASN A 169 11.70 25.76 1.74
N SER A 170 11.58 26.92 1.08
CA SER A 170 11.39 27.00 -0.38
C SER A 170 12.69 26.86 -1.19
N LEU A 171 13.86 26.92 -0.54
CA LEU A 171 15.16 26.84 -1.23
C LEU A 171 15.48 25.46 -1.82
N ASP A 172 14.80 24.39 -1.37
CA ASP A 172 15.08 22.99 -1.72
C ASP A 172 16.58 22.61 -1.61
N ALA A 173 17.28 23.27 -0.68
CA ALA A 173 18.73 23.23 -0.57
C ALA A 173 19.21 22.34 0.58
N GLU A 174 18.50 21.23 0.86
CA GLU A 174 18.84 20.30 1.96
C GLU A 174 18.89 20.99 3.35
N VAL A 175 18.14 22.09 3.51
CA VAL A 175 17.92 22.80 4.76
C VAL A 175 16.43 22.95 5.02
N ALA A 176 16.09 22.98 6.30
CA ALA A 176 14.75 23.25 6.77
C ALA A 176 14.77 24.27 7.90
N ALA A 177 13.67 24.99 8.05
CA ALA A 177 13.46 25.95 9.11
C ALA A 177 12.08 25.77 9.74
N SER A 178 12.02 25.95 11.06
CA SER A 178 10.79 25.87 11.84
C SER A 178 10.77 26.92 12.94
N VAL A 179 9.60 27.51 13.19
CA VAL A 179 9.39 28.43 14.30
C VAL A 179 8.83 27.63 15.47
N ILE A 180 9.57 27.58 16.57
CA ILE A 180 9.25 26.74 17.73
C ILE A 180 8.99 27.65 18.93
N GLN A 181 7.91 27.36 19.65
CA GLN A 181 7.61 28.01 20.92
C GLN A 181 8.41 27.34 22.04
N THR A 182 9.24 28.11 22.76
CA THR A 182 10.11 27.57 23.80
C THR A 182 9.52 27.70 25.20
N SER A 183 8.89 28.83 25.53
CA SER A 183 8.22 29.03 26.82
C SER A 183 7.30 30.24 26.79
N GLY A 184 6.05 30.11 27.23
CA GLY A 184 5.10 31.23 27.21
C GLY A 184 5.02 31.85 25.82
N SER A 185 5.16 33.17 25.70
CA SER A 185 5.19 33.88 24.41
C SER A 185 6.56 33.87 23.71
N ASN A 186 7.55 33.10 24.16
CA ASN A 186 8.87 33.08 23.52
C ASN A 186 8.91 32.08 22.35
N TYR A 187 9.36 32.55 21.20
CA TYR A 187 9.56 31.79 19.99
C TYR A 187 11.02 31.86 19.53
N VAL A 188 11.47 30.79 18.90
CA VAL A 188 12.79 30.69 18.26
C VAL A 188 12.62 30.21 16.83
N LEU A 189 13.45 30.74 15.93
CA LEU A 189 13.60 30.19 14.58
C LEU A 189 14.73 29.17 14.63
N GLN A 190 14.41 27.90 14.43
CA GLN A 190 15.40 26.83 14.28
C GLN A 190 15.60 26.53 12.81
N ILE A 191 16.85 26.55 12.37
CA ILE A 191 17.31 26.18 11.03
C ILE A 191 18.18 24.95 11.17
N TYR A 192 17.97 23.93 10.35
CA TYR A 192 18.71 22.67 10.43
C TYR A 192 18.93 22.03 9.07
N GLY A 193 20.05 21.33 8.91
CA GLY A 193 20.30 20.50 7.73
C GLY A 193 19.40 19.27 7.70
N THR A 194 18.88 18.89 6.53
CA THR A 194 18.12 17.64 6.36
C THR A 194 19.03 16.41 6.23
N LYS A 195 20.33 16.64 6.01
CA LYS A 195 21.38 15.62 6.04
C LYS A 195 22.35 15.86 7.21
N THR A 196 23.06 14.80 7.57
CA THR A 196 24.07 14.80 8.61
C THR A 196 25.47 14.73 8.01
N GLY A 197 26.46 15.25 8.72
CA GLY A 197 27.86 15.28 8.28
C GLY A 197 28.32 16.68 7.87
N THR A 198 29.63 16.89 7.95
CA THR A 198 30.28 18.13 7.55
C THR A 198 30.65 18.05 6.08
N THR A 199 30.20 19.01 5.27
CA THR A 199 30.72 19.23 3.90
C THR A 199 32.02 20.01 3.93
#